data_AF-A0A2V4A0H0-F1
#
_entry.id   AF-A0A2V4A0H0-F1
#
_cell.length_a   1.000
_cell.length_b   1.000
_cell.length_c   1.000
_cell.angle_alpha   90.00
_cell.angle_beta   90.00
_cell.angle_gamma   90.00
#
_symmetry.space_group_name_H-M   'P 1'
#
loop_
_entity.id
_entity.type
_entity.pdbx_description
1 polymer ?
#
loop_
_entity_poly.entity_id
_entity_poly.type
_entity_poly.pdbx_seq_one_letter_code
_entity_poly.pdbx_strand_id
1 'polypeptide(L)'
;MDLFTNTQCDNQKEKLNKSEPEVIVNVDYFKEQNKIFENTNNSNPFYDKNVLFSKKLKGNKYSEFQIIGNFGGWADDSELTIETDYYIISNTLMNEIKSNPLHPIIENLNNVLNVYSAAEKKKIRNYKYKNLQIISEESFLRFVENRCKEINDTVTLNLINKLK
;
A
#
# COMPACT_ATOMS: atom_id res chain seq x y z
N MET A 1 61.33 -17.98 -0.25
CA MET A 1 60.01 -18.63 -0.23
C MET A 1 58.99 -17.53 -0.26
N ASP A 2 58.49 -17.22 -1.46
CA ASP A 2 57.47 -16.20 -1.67
C ASP A 2 56.09 -16.82 -1.43
N LEU A 3 55.40 -16.35 -0.39
CA LEU A 3 54.04 -16.75 -0.03
C LEU A 3 53.23 -15.51 0.34
N PHE A 4 53.01 -14.63 -0.64
CA PHE A 4 51.94 -13.64 -0.59
C PHE A 4 51.24 -13.59 -1.94
N THR A 5 50.45 -14.62 -2.22
CA THR A 5 49.44 -14.60 -3.28
C THR A 5 48.11 -14.11 -2.72
N ASN A 6 47.65 -12.98 -3.27
CA ASN A 6 46.25 -12.65 -3.54
C ASN A 6 45.23 -12.85 -2.42
N THR A 7 45.07 -11.83 -1.58
CA THR A 7 43.76 -11.50 -0.97
C THR A 7 43.08 -10.38 -1.77
N GLN A 8 42.83 -10.67 -3.06
CA GLN A 8 41.88 -9.92 -3.90
C GLN A 8 40.89 -10.93 -4.46
N CYS A 9 39.97 -11.45 -3.63
CA CYS A 9 38.88 -12.27 -4.16
C CYS A 9 37.63 -12.40 -3.29
N ASP A 10 37.37 -11.48 -2.34
CA ASP A 10 36.15 -11.56 -1.50
C ASP A 10 35.09 -10.50 -1.81
N ASN A 11 35.41 -9.46 -2.59
CA ASN A 11 34.45 -8.38 -2.89
C ASN A 11 33.64 -8.54 -4.19
N GLN A 12 33.69 -9.69 -4.86
CA GLN A 12 33.00 -9.91 -6.15
C GLN A 12 31.88 -10.96 -6.12
N LYS A 13 31.61 -11.61 -4.98
CA LYS A 13 30.60 -12.70 -4.89
C LYS A 13 29.21 -12.28 -4.39
N GLU A 14 28.98 -11.03 -3.97
CA GLU A 14 27.65 -10.57 -3.55
C GLU A 14 26.79 -10.00 -4.69
N LYS A 15 27.26 -10.05 -5.94
CA LYS A 15 26.52 -9.58 -7.12
C LYS A 15 26.08 -10.69 -8.05
N LEU A 16 25.46 -11.78 -7.57
CA LEU A 16 24.74 -12.68 -8.48
C LEU A 16 23.63 -13.42 -7.74
N ASN A 17 22.44 -13.38 -8.33
CA ASN A 17 21.15 -13.96 -7.89
C ASN A 17 20.25 -13.02 -7.08
N LYS A 18 20.02 -11.79 -7.55
CA LYS A 18 18.71 -11.15 -7.30
C LYS A 18 17.69 -11.93 -8.13
N SER A 19 16.77 -12.62 -7.46
CA SER A 19 15.62 -13.25 -8.13
C SER A 19 14.75 -12.17 -8.78
N GLU A 20 14.05 -12.52 -9.86
CA GLU A 20 13.05 -11.63 -10.46
C GLU A 20 12.03 -11.16 -9.40
N PRO A 21 11.53 -9.92 -9.49
CA PRO A 21 10.54 -9.39 -8.55
C PRO A 21 9.26 -10.25 -8.59
N GLU A 22 8.74 -10.59 -7.41
CA GLU A 22 7.46 -11.33 -7.27
C GLU A 22 6.26 -10.44 -7.61
N VAL A 23 6.39 -9.12 -7.43
CA VAL A 23 5.36 -8.12 -7.70
C VAL A 23 5.96 -6.96 -8.49
N ILE A 24 5.31 -6.56 -9.57
CA ILE A 24 5.69 -5.34 -10.32
C ILE A 24 4.63 -4.28 -10.06
N VAL A 25 4.97 -3.29 -9.25
CA VAL A 25 4.10 -2.12 -9.01
C VAL A 25 4.28 -1.14 -10.16
N ASN A 26 3.18 -0.85 -10.84
CA ASN A 26 3.07 0.15 -11.89
C ASN A 26 1.62 0.68 -11.94
N VAL A 27 1.30 1.53 -12.92
CA VAL A 27 -0.05 2.09 -13.07
C VAL A 27 -1.12 1.00 -13.22
N ASP A 28 -0.83 -0.08 -13.96
CA ASP A 28 -1.78 -1.16 -14.20
C ASP A 28 -1.98 -2.02 -12.95
N TYR A 29 -0.94 -2.23 -12.14
CA TYR A 29 -1.05 -2.85 -10.83
C TYR A 29 -2.09 -2.15 -9.97
N PHE A 30 -2.07 -0.81 -9.89
CA PHE A 30 -3.08 -0.08 -9.12
C PHE A 30 -4.49 -0.28 -9.69
N LYS A 31 -4.66 -0.30 -11.02
CA LYS A 31 -5.98 -0.55 -11.63
C LYS A 31 -6.52 -1.92 -11.23
N GLU A 32 -5.69 -2.95 -11.32
CA GLU A 32 -6.06 -4.32 -10.96
C GLU A 32 -6.40 -4.42 -9.46
N GLN A 33 -5.62 -3.81 -8.57
CA GLN A 33 -5.92 -3.80 -7.12
C GLN A 33 -7.26 -3.12 -6.81
N ASN A 34 -7.56 -1.96 -7.43
CA ASN A 34 -8.84 -1.28 -7.24
C ASN A 34 -10.01 -2.15 -7.75
N LYS A 35 -9.84 -2.80 -8.90
CA LYS A 35 -10.84 -3.72 -9.44
C LYS A 35 -11.07 -4.92 -8.53
N ILE A 36 -10.01 -5.51 -7.95
CA ILE A 36 -10.14 -6.61 -6.97
C ILE A 36 -10.93 -6.14 -5.76
N PHE A 37 -10.57 -4.98 -5.19
CA PHE A 37 -11.27 -4.42 -4.03
C PHE A 37 -12.76 -4.19 -4.31
N GLU A 38 -13.10 -3.58 -5.45
CA GLU A 38 -14.48 -3.27 -5.84
C GLU A 38 -15.34 -4.50 -6.08
N ASN A 39 -14.74 -5.61 -6.51
CA ASN A 39 -15.45 -6.87 -6.73
C ASN A 39 -15.49 -7.77 -5.49
N THR A 40 -14.83 -7.37 -4.40
CA THR A 40 -14.82 -8.15 -3.16
C THR A 40 -16.15 -7.96 -2.45
N ASN A 41 -16.88 -9.05 -2.20
CA ASN A 41 -18.17 -9.03 -1.50
C ASN A 41 -18.00 -8.97 0.03
N ASN A 42 -17.20 -8.02 0.53
CA ASN A 42 -17.02 -7.79 1.96
C ASN A 42 -17.79 -6.53 2.37
N SER A 43 -18.80 -6.69 3.23
CA SER A 43 -19.63 -5.59 3.71
C SER A 43 -18.90 -4.66 4.69
N ASN A 44 -17.78 -5.07 5.27
CA ASN A 44 -16.91 -4.20 6.07
C ASN A 44 -15.43 -4.63 5.97
N PRO A 45 -14.71 -4.23 4.91
CA PRO A 45 -13.32 -4.59 4.69
C PRO A 45 -12.35 -3.94 5.67
N PHE A 46 -12.78 -2.93 6.44
CA PHE A 46 -11.90 -2.17 7.33
C PHE A 46 -12.05 -2.55 8.81
N TYR A 47 -12.92 -3.50 9.15
CA TYR A 47 -13.08 -3.96 10.53
C TYR A 47 -11.81 -4.67 11.02
N ASP A 48 -11.26 -4.23 12.16
CA ASP A 48 -10.03 -4.78 12.75
C ASP A 48 -8.84 -4.71 11.77
N LYS A 49 -8.71 -3.55 11.10
CA LYS A 49 -7.67 -3.29 10.09
C LYS A 49 -6.93 -1.99 10.32
N ASN A 50 -5.64 -2.02 10.02
CA ASN A 50 -4.79 -0.82 9.98
C ASN A 50 -4.80 -0.23 8.58
N VAL A 51 -5.21 1.02 8.48
CA VAL A 51 -5.41 1.76 7.23
C VAL A 51 -4.47 2.96 7.21
N LEU A 52 -3.50 2.94 6.31
CA LEU A 52 -2.62 4.07 6.06
C LEU A 52 -3.19 4.93 4.94
N PHE A 53 -3.27 6.23 5.18
CA PHE A 53 -3.55 7.21 4.14
C PHE A 53 -2.26 7.86 3.64
N SER A 54 -2.13 7.95 2.33
CA SER A 54 -1.08 8.75 1.70
C SER A 54 -1.31 10.25 1.89
N LYS A 55 -0.28 11.05 1.61
CA LYS A 55 -0.36 12.52 1.62
C LYS A 55 -1.26 13.05 0.49
N LYS A 56 -1.60 14.35 0.56
CA LYS A 56 -2.36 15.08 -0.46
C LYS A 56 -3.79 14.56 -0.69
N LEU A 57 -4.44 14.03 0.35
CA LEU A 57 -5.89 13.78 0.34
C LEU A 57 -6.64 15.05 -0.05
N LYS A 58 -7.75 14.90 -0.79
CA LYS A 58 -8.55 16.04 -1.21
C LYS A 58 -9.26 16.70 -0.02
N GLY A 59 -9.65 15.87 0.96
CA GLY A 59 -10.39 16.26 2.15
C GLY A 59 -9.52 16.54 3.39
N ASN A 60 -10.21 16.77 4.50
CA ASN A 60 -9.57 16.87 5.81
C ASN A 60 -9.36 15.47 6.39
N LYS A 61 -8.10 15.01 6.42
CA LYS A 61 -7.65 13.69 6.90
C LYS A 61 -8.35 13.17 8.17
N TYR A 62 -8.73 14.05 9.09
CA TYR A 62 -9.44 13.66 10.31
C TYR A 62 -10.82 13.07 10.03
N SER A 63 -11.47 13.49 8.95
CA SER A 63 -12.75 12.93 8.49
C SER A 63 -12.55 11.54 7.93
N GLU A 64 -11.54 11.31 7.10
CA GLU A 64 -11.19 9.98 6.59
C GLU A 64 -10.83 9.04 7.75
N PHE A 65 -10.10 9.53 8.76
CA PHE A 65 -9.77 8.75 9.95
C PHE A 65 -11.02 8.40 10.76
N GLN A 66 -11.94 9.35 10.92
CA GLN A 66 -13.21 9.11 11.58
C GLN A 66 -14.07 8.10 10.80
N ILE A 67 -14.06 8.15 9.47
CA ILE A 67 -14.74 7.15 8.63
C ILE A 67 -14.16 5.75 8.90
N ILE A 68 -12.85 5.59 8.93
CA ILE A 68 -12.22 4.30 9.28
C ILE A 68 -12.61 3.85 10.70
N GLY A 69 -12.61 4.78 11.66
CA GLY A 69 -13.05 4.50 13.03
C GLY A 69 -14.50 4.02 13.11
N ASN A 70 -15.41 4.61 12.33
CA ASN A 70 -16.80 4.17 12.24
C ASN A 70 -16.94 2.75 11.64
N PHE A 71 -15.97 2.33 10.83
CA PHE A 71 -15.90 0.97 10.28
C PHE A 71 -15.19 -0.01 11.22
N GLY A 72 -14.71 0.44 12.39
CA GLY A 72 -14.01 -0.39 13.38
C GLY A 72 -12.55 -0.67 13.03
N GLY A 73 -11.92 0.18 12.21
CA GLY A 73 -10.50 0.12 11.90
C GLY A 73 -9.69 1.21 12.58
N TRP A 74 -8.38 1.20 12.33
CA TRP A 74 -7.43 2.20 12.80
C TRP A 74 -6.78 2.92 11.62
N ALA A 75 -6.84 4.25 11.63
CA ALA A 75 -6.25 5.06 10.58
C ALA A 75 -4.93 5.71 11.02
N ASP A 76 -3.97 5.80 10.10
CA ASP A 76 -2.69 6.49 10.27
C ASP A 76 -2.30 7.23 8.97
N ASP A 77 -1.40 8.20 9.05
CA ASP A 77 -0.74 8.88 7.92
C ASP A 77 0.78 9.02 8.09
N SER A 78 1.37 8.27 9.04
CA SER A 78 2.79 8.35 9.39
C SER A 78 3.71 7.64 8.37
N GLU A 79 3.80 6.32 8.43
CA GLU A 79 4.67 5.48 7.61
C GLU A 79 4.04 4.11 7.33
N LEU A 80 4.40 3.50 6.20
CA LEU A 80 3.96 2.16 5.84
C LEU A 80 4.66 1.09 6.68
N THR A 81 3.92 0.49 7.61
CA THR A 81 4.43 -0.55 8.52
C THR A 81 3.94 -1.93 8.14
N ILE A 82 4.59 -2.96 8.68
CA ILE A 82 4.25 -4.36 8.40
C ILE A 82 2.84 -4.75 8.86
N GLU A 83 2.27 -3.94 9.74
CA GLU A 83 0.94 -4.10 10.32
C GLU A 83 -0.13 -3.42 9.46
N THR A 84 0.25 -2.61 8.47
CA THR A 84 -0.70 -1.96 7.55
C THR A 84 -1.39 -2.99 6.66
N ASP A 85 -2.71 -3.08 6.77
CA ASP A 85 -3.54 -3.93 5.90
C ASP A 85 -3.95 -3.20 4.61
N TYR A 86 -4.26 -1.90 4.71
CA TYR A 86 -4.71 -1.08 3.58
C TYR A 86 -3.83 0.15 3.42
N TYR A 87 -3.42 0.46 2.20
CA TYR A 87 -2.80 1.73 1.84
C TYR A 87 -3.66 2.49 0.83
N ILE A 88 -4.20 3.63 1.27
CA ILE A 88 -5.09 4.48 0.48
C ILE A 88 -4.29 5.61 -0.16
N ILE A 89 -4.19 5.57 -1.49
CA ILE A 89 -3.46 6.57 -2.29
C ILE A 89 -4.42 7.68 -2.72
N SER A 90 -4.08 8.93 -2.41
CA SER A 90 -4.87 10.11 -2.76
C SER A 90 -5.02 10.24 -4.27
N ASN A 91 -6.14 10.80 -4.70
CA ASN A 91 -6.41 11.01 -6.13
C ASN A 91 -5.36 11.91 -6.77
N THR A 92 -4.85 12.89 -6.02
CA THR A 92 -3.74 13.76 -6.43
C THR A 92 -2.48 12.93 -6.72
N LEU A 93 -2.05 12.08 -5.79
CA LEU A 93 -0.89 11.22 -6.00
C LEU A 93 -1.12 10.19 -7.11
N MET A 94 -2.32 9.66 -7.24
CA MET A 94 -2.66 8.73 -8.31
C MET A 94 -2.53 9.37 -9.69
N ASN A 95 -2.90 10.65 -9.82
CA ASN A 95 -2.70 11.40 -11.06
C ASN A 95 -1.21 11.68 -11.34
N GLU A 96 -0.43 12.04 -10.31
CA GLU A 96 1.03 12.20 -10.42
C GLU A 96 1.70 10.89 -10.88
N ILE A 97 1.27 9.75 -10.34
CA ILE A 97 1.74 8.41 -10.73
C ILE A 97 1.38 8.08 -12.19
N LYS A 98 0.15 8.37 -12.63
CA LYS A 98 -0.28 8.14 -14.02
C LYS A 98 0.55 8.96 -15.01
N SER A 99 0.94 10.18 -14.64
CA SER A 99 1.74 11.08 -15.48
C SER A 99 3.25 10.80 -15.40
N ASN A 100 3.73 10.11 -14.36
CA ASN A 100 5.14 9.82 -14.16
C ASN A 100 5.36 8.32 -13.83
N PRO A 101 5.75 7.49 -14.81
CA PRO A 101 6.07 6.08 -14.59
C PRO A 101 7.21 5.81 -13.59
N LEU A 102 8.05 6.81 -13.31
CA LEU A 102 9.16 6.74 -12.35
C LEU A 102 8.84 7.46 -11.03
N HIS A 103 7.56 7.62 -10.70
CA HIS A 103 7.15 8.29 -9.48
C HIS A 103 7.75 7.59 -8.24
N PRO A 104 8.32 8.32 -7.25
CA PRO A 104 9.02 7.71 -6.11
C PRO A 104 8.19 6.71 -5.28
N ILE A 105 6.87 6.89 -5.26
CA ILE A 105 5.95 5.94 -4.61
C ILE A 105 5.99 4.56 -5.29
N ILE A 106 6.11 4.50 -6.62
CA ILE A 106 6.22 3.22 -7.34
C ILE A 106 7.51 2.51 -6.93
N GLU A 107 8.64 3.23 -6.90
CA GLU A 107 9.92 2.66 -6.49
C GLU A 107 9.86 2.17 -5.04
N ASN A 108 9.31 2.98 -4.13
CA ASN A 108 9.14 2.61 -2.73
C ASN A 108 8.28 1.33 -2.59
N LEU A 109 7.11 1.28 -3.23
CA LEU A 109 6.23 0.12 -3.17
C LEU A 109 6.85 -1.13 -3.80
N ASN A 110 7.59 -1.00 -4.90
CA ASN A 110 8.36 -2.12 -5.45
C ASN A 110 9.40 -2.62 -4.43
N ASN A 111 10.11 -1.72 -3.74
CA ASN A 111 11.09 -2.10 -2.72
C ASN A 111 10.44 -2.76 -1.48
N VAL A 112 9.23 -2.31 -1.11
CA VAL A 112 8.51 -2.80 0.07
C VAL A 112 7.83 -4.14 -0.19
N LEU A 113 7.24 -4.33 -1.38
CA LEU A 113 6.51 -5.55 -1.73
C LEU A 113 7.42 -6.69 -2.22
N ASN A 114 8.63 -6.40 -2.68
CA ASN A 114 9.56 -7.42 -3.15
C ASN A 114 10.70 -7.65 -2.16
N VAL A 115 11.04 -8.93 -1.95
CA VAL A 115 12.23 -9.33 -1.19
C VAL A 115 13.27 -9.85 -2.18
N TYR A 116 14.36 -9.10 -2.35
CA TYR A 116 15.33 -9.32 -3.45
C TYR A 116 16.45 -10.31 -3.14
N SER A 117 16.60 -10.79 -1.89
CA SER A 117 17.65 -11.75 -1.54
C SER A 117 17.19 -12.92 -0.67
N ALA A 118 17.80 -14.09 -0.88
CA ALA A 118 17.57 -15.28 -0.05
C ALA A 118 17.93 -15.07 1.44
N ALA A 119 18.85 -14.13 1.73
CA ALA A 119 19.22 -13.74 3.09
C ALA A 119 18.11 -12.93 3.78
N GLU A 120 17.47 -11.99 3.07
CA GLU A 120 16.30 -11.26 3.58
C GLU A 120 15.08 -12.17 3.76
N LYS A 121 14.84 -13.11 2.82
CA LYS A 121 13.79 -14.12 2.94
C LYS A 121 13.93 -15.00 4.19
N LYS A 122 15.17 -15.29 4.65
CA LYS A 122 15.43 -16.06 5.89
C LYS A 122 15.26 -15.25 7.18
N LYS A 123 15.63 -13.96 7.18
CA LYS A 123 15.42 -13.06 8.33
C LYS A 123 13.95 -12.71 8.54
N ILE A 124 13.19 -12.64 7.45
CA ILE A 124 11.80 -12.24 7.43
C ILE A 124 10.96 -13.51 7.27
N ARG A 125 10.81 -14.29 8.35
CA ARG A 125 9.91 -15.48 8.36
C ARG A 125 8.44 -15.12 8.12
N ASN A 126 8.09 -13.84 8.17
CA ASN A 126 6.76 -13.29 7.88
C ASN A 126 6.87 -12.31 6.72
N TYR A 127 6.50 -12.72 5.51
CA TYR A 127 6.43 -11.84 4.32
C TYR A 127 5.83 -10.48 4.69
N LYS A 128 6.69 -9.45 4.65
CA LYS A 128 6.55 -8.21 5.42
C LYS A 128 5.28 -7.39 5.09
N TYR A 129 4.69 -7.62 3.90
CA TYR A 129 3.50 -6.93 3.40
C TYR A 129 2.62 -7.84 2.52
N LYS A 130 2.61 -9.17 2.76
CA LYS A 130 1.95 -10.14 1.84
C LYS A 130 0.46 -9.83 1.57
N ASN A 131 -0.21 -9.21 2.53
CA ASN A 131 -1.63 -8.94 2.49
C ASN A 131 -1.96 -7.46 2.32
N LEU A 132 -0.96 -6.60 2.05
CA LEU A 132 -1.19 -5.17 1.86
C LEU A 132 -2.07 -4.96 0.63
N GLN A 133 -3.26 -4.39 0.83
CA GLN A 133 -4.14 -3.96 -0.24
C GLN A 133 -3.92 -2.47 -0.52
N ILE A 134 -3.65 -2.14 -1.79
CA ILE A 134 -3.43 -0.75 -2.19
C ILE A 134 -4.61 -0.28 -3.02
N ILE A 135 -5.33 0.73 -2.52
CA ILE A 135 -6.54 1.25 -3.15
C ILE A 135 -6.45 2.76 -3.35
N SER A 136 -7.23 3.28 -4.29
CA SER A 136 -7.37 4.71 -4.49
C SER A 136 -8.34 5.33 -3.49
N GLU A 137 -8.14 6.61 -3.18
CA GLU A 137 -9.07 7.44 -2.42
C GLU A 137 -10.47 7.43 -3.07
N GLU A 138 -10.56 7.48 -4.40
CA GLU A 138 -11.83 7.35 -5.13
C GLU A 138 -12.55 6.02 -4.83
N SER A 139 -11.87 4.88 -4.97
CA SER A 139 -12.48 3.57 -4.71
C SER A 139 -12.85 3.40 -3.24
N PHE A 140 -12.04 3.92 -2.31
CA PHE A 140 -12.37 3.99 -0.89
C PHE A 140 -13.65 4.78 -0.64
N LEU A 141 -13.72 6.04 -1.08
CA LEU A 141 -14.87 6.91 -0.82
C LEU A 141 -16.16 6.35 -1.45
N ARG A 142 -16.06 5.79 -2.66
CA ARG A 142 -17.21 5.17 -3.34
C ARG A 142 -17.71 3.94 -2.58
N PHE A 143 -16.81 3.09 -2.09
CA PHE A 143 -17.19 1.95 -1.26
C PHE A 143 -17.93 2.40 0.00
N VAL A 144 -17.36 3.35 0.75
CA VAL A 144 -17.97 3.87 1.99
C VAL A 144 -19.33 4.48 1.68
N GLU A 145 -19.46 5.28 0.62
CA GLU A 145 -20.72 5.91 0.24
C GLU A 145 -21.81 4.87 -0.08
N ASN A 146 -21.50 3.85 -0.87
CA ASN A 146 -22.43 2.78 -1.20
C ASN A 146 -22.87 2.04 0.05
N ARG A 147 -21.91 1.65 0.90
CA ARG A 147 -22.17 0.92 2.14
C ARG A 147 -23.01 1.75 3.12
N CYS A 148 -22.80 3.07 3.19
CA CYS A 148 -23.62 3.96 4.01
C CYS A 148 -25.05 4.04 3.50
N LYS A 149 -25.26 4.14 2.18
CA LYS A 149 -26.60 4.14 1.56
C LYS A 149 -27.35 2.83 1.82
N GLU A 150 -26.65 1.70 1.72
CA GLU A 150 -27.23 0.36 1.94
C GLU A 150 -27.78 0.17 3.36
N ILE A 151 -27.08 0.65 4.39
CA ILE A 151 -27.53 0.52 5.79
C ILE A 151 -28.16 1.79 6.37
N ASN A 152 -28.33 2.83 5.55
CA ASN A 152 -28.82 4.14 5.96
C ASN A 152 -27.98 4.81 7.08
N ASP A 153 -26.64 4.69 7.01
CA ASP A 153 -25.73 5.41 7.91
C ASP A 153 -25.57 6.87 7.45
N THR A 154 -26.39 7.73 8.05
CA THR A 154 -26.41 9.17 7.76
C THR A 154 -25.21 9.92 8.35
N VAL A 155 -24.60 9.42 9.43
CA VAL A 155 -23.49 10.11 10.11
C VAL A 155 -22.24 10.02 9.26
N THR A 156 -21.87 8.82 8.82
CA THR A 156 -20.69 8.62 7.99
C THR A 156 -20.88 9.19 6.60
N LEU A 157 -22.09 9.11 6.02
CA LEU A 157 -22.40 9.74 4.73
C LEU A 157 -22.20 11.26 4.76
N ASN A 158 -22.54 11.92 5.87
CA ASN A 158 -22.29 13.36 6.04
C ASN A 158 -20.80 13.70 6.10
N LEU A 159 -19.96 12.81 6.62
CA LEU A 159 -18.51 13.00 6.58
C LEU A 159 -18.00 12.94 5.14
N ILE A 160 -18.42 11.94 4.36
CA ILE A 160 -18.04 11.80 2.94
C ILE A 160 -18.43 13.05 2.14
N ASN A 161 -19.64 13.57 2.35
CA ASN A 161 -20.12 14.75 1.63
C ASN A 161 -19.29 16.01 1.91
N LYS A 162 -18.60 16.09 3.05
CA LYS A 162 -17.67 17.19 3.37
C LYS A 162 -16.31 17.06 2.68
N LEU A 163 -15.99 15.89 2.14
CA LEU A 163 -14.71 15.60 1.47
C LEU A 163 -14.79 15.75 -0.05
N LYS A 164 -15.99 15.92 -0.60
CA LYS A 164 -16.25 16.12 -2.04
C LYS A 164 -16.13 17.59 -2.42
#